data_AF-A0A960VJQ6-F1
#
_entry.id   AF-A0A960VJQ6-F1
#
_cell.length_a   1.000
_cell.length_b   1.000
_cell.length_c   1.000
_cell.angle_alpha   90.00
_cell.angle_beta   90.00
_cell.angle_gamma   90.00
#
_symmetry.space_group_name_H-M   'P 1'
#
loop_
_entity.id
_entity.type
_entity.pdbx_description
1 polymer ?
#
loop_
_entity_poly.entity_id
_entity_poly.type
_entity_poly.pdbx_seq_one_letter_code
_entity_poly.pdbx_strand_id
1 'polypeptide(L)'
;MSLFDDVKKNLMEWYTVTSEKTTEVARVTTRKYDKFGISRDIERQFSELGSLVYNGLREERDGILEEDGVRALVERISQLERELRAKDDEIDRIRREYADRKTTADGAATATTGAAARVMTDPALNPGRAESAILIEPHEEAAAGDDVDADAGEGAEKAD
;
A
#
# COMPACT_ATOMS: atom_id res chain seq x y z
N MET A 1 -20.08 1.07 13.94
CA MET A 1 -20.22 1.07 12.47
C MET A 1 -20.84 -0.24 12.06
N SER A 2 -21.68 -0.23 11.01
CA SER A 2 -22.28 -1.47 10.49
C SER A 2 -21.22 -2.28 9.73
N LEU A 3 -21.24 -3.61 9.84
CA LEU A 3 -20.39 -4.51 9.03
C LEU A 3 -20.52 -4.24 7.53
N PHE A 4 -21.71 -3.83 7.09
CA PHE A 4 -21.98 -3.43 5.72
C PHE A 4 -21.23 -2.15 5.31
N ASP A 5 -21.06 -1.20 6.23
CA ASP A 5 -20.27 0.01 5.98
C ASP A 5 -18.78 -0.35 5.83
N ASP A 6 -18.30 -1.31 6.63
CA ASP A 6 -16.92 -1.80 6.53
C ASP A 6 -16.69 -2.52 5.20
N VAL A 7 -17.64 -3.35 4.75
CA VAL A 7 -17.61 -4.00 3.43
C VAL A 7 -17.53 -2.96 2.30
N LYS A 8 -18.37 -1.93 2.33
CA LYS A 8 -18.35 -0.84 1.35
C LYS A 8 -17.04 -0.05 1.37
N LYS A 9 -16.55 0.28 2.56
CA LYS A 9 -15.28 0.97 2.75
C LYS A 9 -14.13 0.16 2.16
N ASN A 10 -14.11 -1.15 2.42
CA ASN A 10 -13.10 -2.06 1.87
C ASN A 10 -13.13 -2.09 0.34
N LEU A 11 -14.32 -2.04 -0.26
CA LEU A 11 -14.47 -1.93 -1.71
C LEU A 11 -13.90 -0.60 -2.23
N MET A 12 -14.25 0.53 -1.61
CA MET A 12 -13.75 1.85 -2.02
C MET A 12 -12.23 1.99 -1.84
N GLU A 13 -11.68 1.51 -0.72
CA GLU A 13 -10.24 1.56 -0.43
C GLU A 13 -9.45 0.81 -1.51
N TRP A 14 -10.01 -0.26 -2.08
CA TRP A 14 -9.35 -1.02 -3.14
C TRP A 14 -9.23 -0.27 -4.46
N TYR A 15 -10.18 0.61 -4.80
CA TYR A 15 -10.10 1.43 -6.01
C TYR A 15 -8.96 2.46 -5.97
N THR A 16 -8.40 2.74 -4.79
CA THR A 16 -7.37 3.78 -4.60
C THR A 16 -5.97 3.23 -4.33
N VAL A 17 -5.74 1.91 -4.40
CA VAL A 17 -4.44 1.31 -4.06
C VAL A 17 -3.40 1.45 -5.19
N THR A 18 -2.33 2.20 -4.91
CA THR A 18 -1.11 2.28 -5.74
C THR A 18 -0.20 1.05 -5.51
N SER A 19 0.38 0.49 -6.57
CA SER A 19 1.14 -0.77 -6.54
C SER A 19 2.62 -0.59 -6.17
N GLU A 20 2.92 -0.56 -4.87
CA GLU A 20 4.32 -0.66 -4.42
C GLU A 20 4.79 -2.13 -4.42
N LYS A 21 5.96 -2.40 -5.03
CA LYS A 21 6.49 -3.77 -5.22
C LYS A 21 7.55 -4.13 -4.18
N THR A 22 7.17 -4.20 -2.91
CA THR A 22 8.01 -4.78 -1.85
C THR A 22 7.49 -6.16 -1.46
N THR A 23 8.34 -7.11 -1.05
CA THR A 23 7.93 -8.48 -0.66
C THR A 23 6.86 -8.50 0.45
N GLU A 24 6.92 -7.54 1.37
CA GLU A 24 5.90 -7.27 2.38
C GLU A 24 4.57 -6.84 1.74
N VAL A 25 4.62 -5.82 0.88
CA VAL A 25 3.46 -5.31 0.16
C VAL A 25 2.83 -6.42 -0.67
N ALA A 26 3.61 -7.31 -1.28
CA ALA A 26 3.08 -8.47 -1.99
C ALA A 26 2.26 -9.39 -1.06
N ARG A 27 2.77 -9.76 0.13
CA ARG A 27 2.05 -10.63 1.07
C ARG A 27 0.75 -10.00 1.58
N VAL A 28 0.79 -8.72 1.91
CA VAL A 28 -0.37 -7.95 2.35
C VAL A 28 -1.36 -7.79 1.20
N THR A 29 -0.89 -7.51 -0.01
CA THR A 29 -1.71 -7.29 -1.20
C THR A 29 -2.48 -8.55 -1.57
N THR A 30 -1.86 -9.73 -1.57
CA THR A 30 -2.58 -11.00 -1.80
C THR A 30 -3.75 -11.18 -0.81
N ARG A 31 -3.52 -10.91 0.48
CA ARG A 31 -4.58 -11.05 1.50
C ARG A 31 -5.64 -9.99 1.38
N LYS A 32 -5.26 -8.77 1.00
CA LYS A 32 -6.21 -7.73 0.65
C LYS A 32 -7.08 -8.15 -0.54
N TYR A 33 -6.56 -8.90 -1.52
CA TYR A 33 -7.34 -9.38 -2.65
C TYR A 33 -8.37 -10.42 -2.20
N ASP A 34 -7.97 -11.36 -1.33
CA ASP A 34 -8.90 -12.29 -0.71
C ASP A 34 -10.01 -11.54 0.05
N LYS A 35 -9.63 -10.55 0.87
CA LYS A 35 -10.56 -9.69 1.62
C LYS A 35 -11.54 -8.97 0.70
N PHE A 36 -11.08 -8.46 -0.43
CA PHE A 36 -11.92 -7.83 -1.43
C PHE A 36 -12.90 -8.80 -2.07
N GLY A 37 -12.44 -10.01 -2.43
CA GLY A 37 -13.29 -11.07 -2.94
C GLY A 37 -14.45 -11.39 -1.99
N ILE A 38 -14.12 -11.58 -0.70
CA ILE A 38 -15.12 -11.83 0.35
C ILE A 38 -16.07 -10.64 0.49
N SER A 39 -15.56 -9.41 0.48
CA SER A 39 -16.39 -8.19 0.58
C SER A 39 -17.40 -8.11 -0.57
N ARG A 40 -16.96 -8.40 -1.81
CA ARG A 40 -17.82 -8.40 -2.99
C ARG A 40 -18.85 -9.53 -2.95
N ASP A 41 -18.48 -10.69 -2.43
CA ASP A 41 -19.41 -11.80 -2.23
C ASP A 41 -20.50 -11.44 -1.21
N ILE A 42 -20.15 -10.78 -0.10
CA ILE A 42 -21.11 -10.28 0.90
C ILE A 42 -22.10 -9.32 0.24
N GLU A 43 -21.65 -8.34 -0.56
CA GLU A 43 -22.54 -7.43 -1.27
C GLU A 43 -23.50 -8.14 -2.23
N ARG A 44 -23.02 -9.19 -2.93
CA ARG A 44 -23.87 -10.00 -3.79
C ARG A 44 -24.96 -10.70 -2.98
N GLN A 45 -24.61 -11.31 -1.84
CA GLN A 45 -25.59 -11.99 -0.99
C GLN A 45 -26.60 -11.03 -0.35
N PHE A 46 -26.17 -9.83 0.07
CA PHE A 46 -27.11 -8.80 0.53
C PHE A 46 -28.06 -8.34 -0.58
N SER A 47 -27.57 -8.22 -1.82
CA SER A 47 -28.40 -7.86 -2.97
C SER A 47 -29.44 -8.93 -3.28
N GLU A 48 -29.05 -10.20 -3.19
CA GLU A 48 -29.94 -11.36 -3.39
C GLU A 48 -31.00 -11.45 -2.28
N LEU A 49 -30.59 -11.29 -1.01
CA LEU A 49 -31.48 -11.23 0.14
C LEU A 49 -32.48 -10.07 0.01
N GLY A 50 -31.99 -8.89 -0.35
CA GLY A 50 -32.82 -7.71 -0.58
C GLY A 50 -33.84 -7.93 -1.70
N SER A 51 -33.44 -8.57 -2.80
CA SER A 51 -34.35 -8.93 -3.90
C SER A 51 -35.44 -9.89 -3.43
N LEU A 52 -35.09 -10.93 -2.67
CA LEU A 52 -36.05 -11.91 -2.17
C LEU A 52 -37.06 -11.26 -1.22
N VAL A 53 -36.58 -10.48 -0.26
CA VAL A 53 -37.44 -9.74 0.69
C VAL A 53 -38.31 -8.72 -0.04
N TYR A 54 -37.75 -7.94 -0.96
CA TYR A 54 -38.50 -6.96 -1.75
C TYR A 54 -39.63 -7.62 -2.56
N ASN A 55 -39.33 -8.71 -3.26
CA ASN A 55 -40.32 -9.40 -4.08
C ASN A 55 -41.41 -10.04 -3.21
N GLY A 56 -41.05 -10.64 -2.08
CA GLY A 56 -42.02 -11.19 -1.14
C GLY A 56 -42.96 -10.12 -0.59
N LEU A 57 -42.41 -8.96 -0.18
CA LEU A 57 -43.21 -7.83 0.31
C LEU A 57 -44.13 -7.26 -0.79
N ARG A 58 -43.61 -7.12 -2.02
CA ARG A 58 -44.37 -6.64 -3.18
C ARG A 58 -45.53 -7.57 -3.55
N GLU A 59 -45.37 -8.86 -3.31
CA GLU A 59 -46.36 -9.90 -3.58
C GLU A 59 -47.27 -10.18 -2.38
N GLU A 60 -47.14 -9.40 -1.29
CA GLU A 60 -47.90 -9.56 -0.04
C GLU A 60 -47.83 -11.00 0.51
N ARG A 61 -46.69 -11.66 0.33
CA ARG A 61 -46.46 -13.01 0.86
C ARG A 61 -46.16 -12.93 2.34
N ASP A 62 -46.94 -13.64 3.14
CA ASP A 62 -46.62 -13.87 4.55
C ASP A 62 -45.56 -14.97 4.67
N GLY A 63 -44.73 -14.89 5.72
CA GLY A 63 -43.79 -15.97 6.04
C GLY A 63 -42.48 -15.97 5.24
N ILE A 64 -42.10 -14.87 4.60
CA ILE A 64 -40.89 -14.78 3.76
C ILE A 64 -39.61 -15.04 4.57
N LEU A 65 -39.60 -14.65 5.84
CA LEU A 65 -38.41 -14.79 6.70
C LEU A 65 -38.15 -16.25 7.10
N GLU A 66 -39.19 -17.08 7.03
CA GLU A 66 -39.17 -18.49 7.35
C GLU A 66 -38.72 -19.34 6.16
N GLU A 67 -38.69 -18.79 4.95
CA GLU A 67 -38.23 -19.47 3.74
C GLU A 67 -36.77 -19.92 3.88
N ASP A 68 -36.50 -21.16 3.49
CA ASP A 68 -35.16 -21.74 3.57
C ASP A 68 -34.14 -20.93 2.74
N GLY A 69 -34.57 -20.28 1.66
CA GLY A 69 -33.73 -19.40 0.85
C GLY A 69 -33.23 -18.18 1.63
N VAL A 70 -34.09 -17.53 2.40
CA VAL A 70 -33.71 -16.40 3.26
C VAL A 70 -32.76 -16.86 4.36
N ARG A 71 -33.07 -17.99 5.01
CA ARG A 71 -32.22 -18.56 6.06
C ARG A 71 -30.83 -18.90 5.54
N ALA A 72 -30.75 -19.54 4.37
CA ALA A 72 -29.48 -19.89 3.73
C ALA A 72 -28.64 -18.65 3.38
N LEU A 73 -29.27 -17.59 2.87
CA LEU A 73 -28.57 -16.32 2.58
C LEU A 73 -28.02 -15.67 3.84
N VAL A 74 -28.81 -15.62 4.92
CA VAL A 74 -28.36 -15.06 6.21
C VAL A 74 -27.20 -15.86 6.80
N GLU A 75 -27.28 -17.19 6.74
CA GLU A 75 -26.19 -18.07 7.20
C GLU A 75 -24.92 -17.87 6.37
N ARG A 76 -25.07 -17.76 5.04
CA ARG A 76 -23.94 -17.52 4.14
C ARG A 76 -23.29 -16.17 4.38
N ILE A 77 -24.07 -15.10 4.55
CA ILE A 77 -23.57 -13.77 4.90
C ILE A 77 -22.81 -13.84 6.23
N SER A 78 -23.40 -14.46 7.25
CA SER A 78 -22.77 -14.60 8.56
C SER A 78 -21.44 -15.36 8.50
N GLN A 79 -21.34 -16.38 7.64
CA GLN A 79 -20.10 -17.09 7.40
C GLN A 79 -19.04 -16.19 6.73
N LEU A 80 -19.43 -15.50 5.65
CA LEU A 80 -18.53 -14.61 4.92
C LEU A 80 -18.04 -13.45 5.81
N GLU A 81 -18.87 -12.90 6.69
CA GLU A 81 -18.46 -11.87 7.65
C GLU A 81 -17.42 -12.38 8.65
N ARG A 82 -17.53 -13.64 9.11
CA ARG A 82 -16.50 -14.26 9.95
C ARG A 82 -15.19 -14.45 9.19
N GLU A 83 -15.27 -14.91 7.94
CA GLU A 83 -14.10 -15.06 7.06
C GLU A 83 -13.43 -13.70 6.79
N LEU A 84 -14.22 -12.65 6.57
CA LEU A 84 -13.74 -11.28 6.38
C LEU A 84 -12.96 -10.79 7.60
N ARG A 85 -13.52 -10.96 8.81
CA ARG A 85 -12.84 -10.59 10.06
C ARG A 85 -11.53 -11.35 10.25
N ALA A 86 -11.52 -12.66 9.97
CA ALA A 86 -10.31 -13.46 10.08
C ALA A 86 -9.22 -12.97 9.12
N LYS A 87 -9.59 -12.54 7.90
CA LYS A 87 -8.64 -11.95 6.94
C LYS A 87 -8.13 -10.58 7.38
N ASP A 88 -8.99 -9.77 8.01
CA ASP A 88 -8.56 -8.50 8.60
C ASP A 88 -7.55 -8.71 9.74
N ASP A 89 -7.81 -9.65 10.64
CA ASP A 89 -6.87 -10.00 11.71
C ASP A 89 -5.54 -10.54 11.17
N GLU A 90 -5.57 -11.29 10.07
CA GLU A 90 -4.36 -11.78 9.39
C GLU A 90 -3.54 -10.62 8.82
N ILE A 91 -4.18 -9.66 8.13
CA ILE A 91 -3.52 -8.47 7.57
C ILE A 91 -2.89 -7.63 8.68
N ASP A 92 -3.63 -7.40 9.77
CA ASP A 92 -3.13 -6.60 10.89
C ASP A 92 -1.99 -7.27 11.63
N ARG A 93 -2.02 -8.60 11.79
CA ARG A 93 -0.90 -9.35 12.35
C ARG A 93 0.37 -9.15 11.51
N ILE A 94 0.25 -9.29 10.19
CA ILE A 94 1.37 -9.13 9.27
C ILE A 94 1.94 -7.71 9.38
N ARG A 95 1.08 -6.69 9.38
CA ARG A 95 1.50 -5.29 9.56
C ARG A 95 2.27 -5.06 10.86
N ARG A 96 1.82 -5.64 11.98
CA ARG A 96 2.51 -5.53 13.29
C ARG A 96 3.88 -6.22 13.26
N GLU A 97 3.95 -7.45 12.74
CA GLU A 97 5.22 -8.19 12.62
C GLU A 97 6.29 -7.43 11.81
N TYR A 98 5.87 -6.61 10.84
CA TYR A 98 6.79 -5.77 10.07
C TYR A 98 7.16 -4.47 10.80
N ALA A 99 6.20 -3.82 11.48
CA ALA A 99 6.47 -2.66 12.30
C ALA A 99 7.50 -2.97 13.42
N ASP A 100 7.36 -4.13 14.07
CA ASP A 100 8.28 -4.57 15.12
C ASP A 100 9.68 -4.91 14.57
N ARG A 101 9.76 -5.48 13.37
CA ARG A 101 11.06 -5.72 12.69
C ARG A 101 11.75 -4.43 12.28
N LYS A 102 11.00 -3.42 11.84
CA LYS A 102 11.55 -2.12 11.47
C LYS A 102 12.12 -1.40 12.70
N THR A 103 11.38 -1.35 13.80
CA THR A 103 11.85 -0.69 15.04
C THR A 103 13.06 -1.38 15.67
N THR A 104 13.14 -2.71 15.61
CA THR A 104 14.32 -3.46 16.09
C THR A 104 15.55 -3.29 15.18
N ALA A 105 15.37 -3.18 13.85
CA ALA A 105 16.44 -2.89 12.92
C ALA A 105 17.00 -1.46 13.09
N ASP A 106 16.12 -0.46 13.28
CA ASP A 106 16.51 0.94 13.51
C ASP A 106 17.16 1.13 14.90
N GLY A 107 16.72 0.36 15.90
CA GLY A 107 17.33 0.31 17.24
C GLY A 107 18.73 -0.33 17.27
N ALA A 108 18.95 -1.39 16.48
CA ALA A 108 20.27 -2.04 16.37
C ALA A 108 21.29 -1.17 15.61
N ALA A 109 20.85 -0.40 14.60
CA ALA A 109 21.69 0.57 13.91
C ALA A 109 22.14 1.73 14.83
N THR A 110 21.27 2.14 15.76
CA THR A 110 21.58 3.22 16.72
C THR A 110 22.51 2.73 17.84
N ALA A 111 22.39 1.49 18.31
CA ALA A 111 23.25 0.93 19.36
C ALA A 111 24.71 0.70 18.91
N THR A 112 24.94 0.49 17.61
CA THR A 112 26.30 0.23 17.07
C THR A 112 27.09 1.52 16.81
N THR A 113 26.43 2.68 16.80
CA THR A 113 27.05 4.00 16.57
C THR A 113 27.26 4.80 17.87
N GLY A 114 27.19 4.14 19.03
CA GLY A 114 27.37 4.75 20.35
C GLY A 114 28.73 4.52 21.02
N ALA A 115 29.66 3.79 20.39
CA ALA A 115 30.90 3.34 21.04
C ALA A 115 32.21 3.86 20.41
N ALA A 116 32.17 4.86 19.51
CA ALA A 116 33.38 5.38 18.85
C ALA A 116 33.41 6.91 18.66
N ALA A 117 32.83 7.68 19.58
CA ALA A 117 33.05 9.13 19.66
C ALA A 117 33.83 9.48 20.93
N ARG A 118 35.01 8.88 21.13
CA ARG A 118 36.03 9.56 21.94
C ARG A 118 36.61 10.65 21.07
N VAL A 119 36.07 11.85 21.25
CA VAL A 119 36.68 13.12 20.84
C VAL A 119 38.15 13.07 21.29
N MET A 120 39.07 12.87 20.36
CA MET A 120 40.45 13.26 20.56
C MET A 120 40.45 14.79 20.63
N THR A 121 40.37 15.34 21.83
CA THR A 121 40.83 16.70 22.07
C THR A 121 42.35 16.67 21.98
N ASP A 122 42.88 16.89 20.77
CA ASP A 122 44.29 17.17 20.53
C ASP A 122 44.60 18.59 21.04
N PRO A 123 45.49 18.78 22.03
CA PRO A 123 45.75 20.09 22.64
C PRO A 123 46.83 20.87 21.89
N ALA A 124 46.73 20.98 20.57
CA ALA A 124 47.77 21.65 19.78
C ALA A 124 47.21 22.46 18.59
N LEU A 125 46.22 23.32 18.81
CA LEU A 125 45.91 24.41 17.89
C LEU A 125 45.85 25.74 18.65
N ASN A 126 47.03 26.35 18.74
CA ASN A 126 47.26 27.72 19.19
C ASN A 126 46.71 28.70 18.12
N PRO A 127 45.81 29.65 18.47
CA PRO A 127 45.27 30.60 17.50
C PRO A 127 46.29 31.71 17.23
N GLY A 128 47.09 31.58 16.16
CA GLY A 128 48.10 32.61 15.88
C GLY A 128 49.04 32.46 14.70
N ARG A 129 48.72 31.67 13.66
CA ARG A 129 49.52 31.68 12.42
C ARG A 129 48.66 31.80 11.18
N ALA A 130 48.87 32.90 10.48
CA ALA A 130 48.32 33.20 9.17
C ALA A 130 49.22 32.59 8.09
N GLU A 131 48.91 31.41 7.57
CA GLU A 131 49.41 30.94 6.27
C GLU A 131 48.37 29.99 5.64
N SER A 132 47.39 30.58 4.95
CA SER A 132 46.56 29.86 3.98
C SER A 132 47.34 29.76 2.67
N ALA A 133 47.81 28.58 2.31
CA ALA A 133 48.32 28.28 0.98
C ALA A 133 47.47 27.15 0.38
N ILE A 134 46.42 27.52 -0.34
CA ILE A 134 45.84 26.68 -1.38
C ILE A 134 46.54 27.11 -2.67
N LEU A 135 47.34 26.21 -3.25
CA LEU A 135 47.94 26.41 -4.57
C LEU A 135 48.01 25.08 -5.33
N ILE A 136 47.98 25.18 -6.67
CA ILE A 136 47.87 24.16 -7.74
C ILE A 136 46.43 24.15 -8.29
N GLU A 137 46.02 25.11 -9.13
CA GLU A 137 46.33 25.42 -10.56
C GLU A 137 45.39 24.75 -11.58
N PRO A 138 44.96 25.49 -12.63
CA PRO A 138 43.87 25.13 -13.54
C PRO A 138 44.35 24.29 -14.73
N HIS A 139 43.48 23.45 -15.27
CA HIS A 139 43.71 22.78 -16.56
C HIS A 139 42.53 23.06 -17.51
N GLU A 140 42.59 24.21 -18.19
CA GLU A 140 42.05 24.44 -19.54
C GLU A 140 43.15 24.00 -20.54
N GLU A 141 42.94 23.55 -21.77
CA GLU A 141 41.84 23.69 -22.73
C GLU A 141 42.11 22.78 -23.95
N ALA A 142 41.14 22.80 -24.87
CA ALA A 142 41.23 22.56 -26.32
C ALA A 142 40.88 21.14 -26.84
N ALA A 143 40.10 20.96 -27.90
CA ALA A 143 39.24 21.81 -28.71
C ALA A 143 38.62 20.93 -29.81
N ALA A 144 37.57 21.46 -30.45
CA ALA A 144 37.03 21.13 -31.78
C ALA A 144 36.16 19.86 -31.89
N GLY A 145 34.93 19.91 -32.42
CA GLY A 145 34.20 20.99 -33.10
C GLY A 145 33.07 20.36 -33.94
N ASP A 146 32.00 21.14 -34.15
CA ASP A 146 31.09 21.18 -35.32
C ASP A 146 30.43 19.86 -35.81
N ASP A 147 29.16 19.77 -36.17
CA ASP A 147 28.20 20.77 -36.62
C ASP A 147 26.86 20.03 -36.96
N VAL A 148 25.72 20.75 -36.93
CA VAL A 148 24.59 20.65 -37.91
C VAL A 148 23.68 19.39 -37.84
N ASP A 149 22.35 19.35 -37.97
CA ASP A 149 21.20 20.20 -38.33
C ASP A 149 19.96 19.53 -37.65
N ALA A 150 19.01 20.25 -37.05
CA ALA A 150 17.74 20.70 -37.65
C ALA A 150 16.81 19.62 -38.26
N ASP A 151 15.53 19.73 -37.86
CA ASP A 151 14.32 19.61 -38.69
C ASP A 151 13.31 18.46 -38.45
N ALA A 152 12.18 18.88 -37.86
CA ALA A 152 10.75 18.67 -38.15
C ALA A 152 10.15 17.38 -38.79
N GLY A 153 8.89 17.13 -38.42
CA GLY A 153 7.87 16.36 -39.17
C GLY A 153 7.30 15.18 -38.35
N GLU A 154 6.15 15.25 -37.67
CA GLU A 154 4.76 15.34 -38.15
C GLU A 154 4.28 14.16 -39.03
N GLY A 155 3.31 13.38 -38.52
CA GLY A 155 2.12 12.98 -39.30
C GLY A 155 1.94 11.51 -39.76
N ALA A 156 0.75 10.97 -39.38
CA ALA A 156 -0.12 9.98 -40.05
C ALA A 156 0.36 8.51 -40.19
N GLU A 157 -0.34 7.50 -39.65
CA GLU A 157 -1.72 7.03 -39.90
C GLU A 157 -1.95 6.45 -41.32
N LYS A 158 -2.05 5.10 -41.37
CA LYS A 158 -2.93 4.23 -42.20
C LYS A 158 -2.52 2.77 -41.90
N ALA A 159 -3.35 1.92 -41.29
CA ALA A 159 -4.56 1.25 -41.80
C ALA A 159 -4.28 0.32 -42.99
N ASP A 160 -4.30 -0.99 -42.71
CA ASP A 160 -4.65 -2.07 -43.64
C ASP A 160 -5.54 -3.07 -42.88
#